data_AF-A0A6J6VUG3-F1
#
_entry.id   AF-A0A6J6VUG3-F1
#
_cell.length_a   1.000
_cell.length_b   1.000
_cell.length_c   1.000
_cell.angle_alpha   90.00
_cell.angle_beta   90.00
_cell.angle_gamma   90.00
#
_symmetry.space_group_name_H-M   'P 1'
#
loop_
_entity.id
_entity.type
_entity.pdbx_description
1 polymer ?
#
loop_
_entity_poly.entity_id
_entity_poly.type
_entity_poly.pdbx_seq_one_letter_code
_entity_poly.pdbx_strand_id
1 'polypeptide(L)'
;MLFQLIFCRSGWVRVVYEDQGEPFILHAGDCVIQPPTIRHRVLESGDNLEVIEIGYPAEHLTNADPTTSLPNAEVNPDRVWEDQSFIRHIASDAKWQQLSIGVESTDTGILTATQGLTDVKVIKANGKSSWQQSTIRPLTFEFLFVLDGDAHVSTTQDGEHALVNGSSLVIPPGNSYTVNHDNQSHILKLSLHAVK
;
A
#
# COMPACT_ATOMS: atom_id res chain seq x y z
N MET A 1 -7.90 -6.10 -14.36
CA MET A 1 -7.14 -5.50 -13.25
C MET A 1 -6.64 -6.63 -12.39
N LEU A 2 -5.36 -6.68 -12.10
CA LEU A 2 -4.72 -7.76 -11.32
C LEU A 2 -4.48 -7.36 -9.86
N PHE A 3 -4.28 -6.09 -9.55
CA PHE A 3 -4.10 -5.64 -8.17
C PHE A 3 -4.64 -4.23 -8.04
N GLN A 4 -5.25 -3.94 -6.90
CA GLN A 4 -5.67 -2.60 -6.53
C GLN A 4 -5.54 -2.45 -5.00
N LEU A 5 -4.96 -1.35 -4.57
CA LEU A 5 -4.79 -0.95 -3.18
C LEU A 5 -5.39 0.43 -3.00
N ILE A 6 -6.10 0.63 -1.89
CA ILE A 6 -6.36 1.97 -1.35
C ILE A 6 -5.72 2.07 0.04
N PHE A 7 -4.90 3.10 0.22
CA PHE A 7 -4.26 3.45 1.48
C PHE A 7 -4.74 4.83 1.92
N CYS A 8 -5.32 4.95 3.11
CA CYS A 8 -5.77 6.23 3.64
C CYS A 8 -4.57 6.97 4.23
N ARG A 9 -4.12 8.04 3.58
CA ARG A 9 -2.95 8.81 4.02
C ARG A 9 -3.30 9.78 5.14
N SER A 10 -4.42 10.48 5.02
CA SER A 10 -4.91 11.44 6.02
C SER A 10 -6.44 11.46 6.03
N GLY A 11 -7.03 12.01 7.10
CA GLY A 11 -8.49 12.07 7.25
C GLY A 11 -9.11 10.69 7.44
N TRP A 12 -10.25 10.46 6.80
CA TRP A 12 -10.96 9.17 6.84
C TRP A 12 -11.91 8.98 5.67
N VAL A 13 -12.18 7.73 5.29
CA VAL A 13 -13.15 7.37 4.25
C VAL A 13 -14.03 6.20 4.71
N ARG A 14 -15.35 6.32 4.52
CA ARG A 14 -16.30 5.24 4.80
C ARG A 14 -16.58 4.46 3.52
N VAL A 15 -16.36 3.16 3.57
CA VAL A 15 -16.39 2.26 2.41
C VAL A 15 -17.18 1.01 2.71
N VAL A 16 -17.69 0.36 1.67
CA VAL A 16 -18.32 -0.96 1.72
C VAL A 16 -17.80 -1.83 0.59
N TYR A 17 -17.56 -3.10 0.89
CA TYR A 17 -17.03 -4.10 -0.03
C TYR A 17 -17.94 -5.32 -0.05
N GLU A 18 -18.11 -5.91 -1.24
CA GLU A 18 -18.85 -7.15 -1.45
C GLU A 18 -18.35 -8.25 -0.50
N ASP A 19 -19.28 -8.94 0.14
CA ASP A 19 -19.07 -10.05 1.08
C ASP A 19 -18.34 -9.70 2.40
N GLN A 20 -17.98 -8.43 2.62
CA GLN A 20 -17.28 -7.99 3.85
C GLN A 20 -18.21 -7.52 4.97
N GLY A 21 -19.53 -7.61 4.76
CA GLY A 21 -20.54 -7.18 5.73
C GLY A 21 -20.78 -5.67 5.71
N GLU A 22 -21.03 -5.11 6.90
CA GLU A 22 -21.38 -3.69 7.05
C GLU A 22 -20.25 -2.74 6.63
N PRO A 23 -20.59 -1.51 6.19
CA PRO A 23 -19.59 -0.50 5.89
C PRO A 23 -18.66 -0.20 7.07
N PHE A 24 -17.40 0.08 6.77
CA PHE A 24 -16.39 0.44 7.76
C PHE A 24 -15.62 1.70 7.34
N ILE A 25 -14.85 2.26 8.28
CA ILE A 25 -14.06 3.47 8.07
C ILE A 25 -12.58 3.09 7.98
N LEU A 26 -11.90 3.60 6.97
CA LEU A 26 -10.44 3.63 6.91
C LEU A 26 -9.98 4.97 7.48
N HIS A 27 -9.11 4.92 8.49
CA HIS A 27 -8.42 6.08 9.04
C HIS A 27 -7.00 6.19 8.48
N ALA A 28 -6.35 7.34 8.72
CA ALA A 28 -4.95 7.53 8.36
C ALA A 28 -4.05 6.34 8.78
N GLY A 29 -3.35 5.75 7.81
CA GLY A 29 -2.52 4.57 7.96
C GLY A 29 -3.21 3.24 7.59
N ASP A 30 -4.55 3.20 7.58
CA ASP A 30 -5.28 1.99 7.20
C ASP A 30 -5.23 1.76 5.69
N CYS A 31 -5.29 0.49 5.28
CA CYS A 31 -5.40 0.15 3.88
C CYS A 31 -6.19 -1.14 3.65
N VAL A 32 -6.73 -1.27 2.44
CA VAL A 32 -7.34 -2.51 1.96
C VAL A 32 -6.85 -2.83 0.57
N ILE A 33 -6.75 -4.13 0.27
CA ILE A 33 -6.68 -4.54 -1.12
C ILE A 33 -8.09 -4.64 -1.68
N GLN A 34 -8.22 -4.41 -2.98
CA GLN A 34 -9.46 -4.58 -3.72
C GLN A 34 -9.19 -5.69 -4.74
N PRO A 35 -9.43 -6.96 -4.37
CA PRO A 35 -9.16 -8.09 -5.26
C PRO A 35 -9.88 -7.93 -6.61
N PRO A 36 -9.38 -8.54 -7.69
CA PRO A 36 -10.00 -8.45 -9.00
C PRO A 36 -11.50 -8.73 -8.93
N THR A 37 -12.31 -7.88 -9.58
CA THR A 37 -13.78 -7.97 -9.66
C THR A 37 -14.56 -7.71 -8.37
N ILE A 38 -13.92 -7.41 -7.23
CA ILE A 38 -14.65 -7.07 -6.00
C ILE A 38 -15.47 -5.77 -6.21
N ARG A 39 -16.78 -5.85 -5.94
CA ARG A 39 -17.61 -4.65 -5.95
C ARG A 39 -17.41 -3.87 -4.67
N HIS A 40 -17.30 -2.56 -4.79
CA HIS A 40 -17.09 -1.68 -3.64
C HIS A 40 -17.69 -0.30 -3.90
N ARG A 41 -17.91 0.46 -2.82
CA ARG A 41 -18.43 1.81 -2.91
C ARG A 41 -17.84 2.69 -1.80
N VAL A 42 -17.37 3.88 -2.17
CA VAL A 42 -17.13 4.96 -1.22
C VAL A 42 -18.48 5.57 -0.86
N LEU A 43 -18.81 5.54 0.44
CA LEU A 43 -20.07 6.05 0.96
C LEU A 43 -19.94 7.49 1.44
N GLU A 44 -18.79 7.83 2.00
CA GLU A 44 -18.56 9.13 2.64
C GLU A 44 -17.07 9.44 2.71
N SER A 45 -16.74 10.71 2.54
CA SER A 45 -15.39 11.24 2.65
C SER A 45 -15.35 12.26 3.79
N GLY A 46 -14.42 12.05 4.72
CA GLY A 46 -14.19 12.97 5.83
C GLY A 46 -13.38 14.20 5.46
N ASP A 47 -13.29 15.12 6.42
CA ASP A 47 -12.39 16.26 6.34
C ASP A 47 -10.93 15.81 6.16
N ASN A 48 -10.20 16.51 5.30
CA ASN A 48 -8.78 16.26 4.98
C ASN A 48 -8.48 14.83 4.48
N LEU A 49 -9.45 14.18 3.81
CA LEU A 49 -9.22 12.89 3.20
C LEU A 49 -8.18 13.00 2.08
N GLU A 50 -7.07 12.27 2.25
CA GLU A 50 -6.15 11.93 1.17
C GLU A 50 -6.01 10.41 1.10
N VAL A 51 -6.10 9.86 -0.11
CA VAL A 51 -5.91 8.43 -0.36
C VAL A 51 -4.85 8.24 -1.43
N ILE A 52 -4.05 7.18 -1.26
CA ILE A 52 -3.14 6.67 -2.28
C ILE A 52 -3.81 5.44 -2.87
N GLU A 53 -4.09 5.49 -4.16
CA GLU A 53 -4.64 4.36 -4.90
C GLU A 53 -3.58 3.84 -5.87
N ILE A 54 -3.32 2.52 -5.83
CA ILE A 54 -2.35 1.86 -6.70
C ILE A 54 -3.03 0.72 -7.43
N GLY A 55 -3.08 0.80 -8.76
CA GLY A 55 -3.63 -0.24 -9.63
C GLY A 55 -2.56 -0.88 -10.52
N TYR A 56 -2.70 -2.17 -10.79
CA TYR A 56 -1.87 -2.92 -11.73
C TYR A 56 -2.70 -3.95 -12.52
N PRO A 57 -2.48 -4.13 -13.83
CA PRO A 57 -1.64 -3.31 -14.70
C PRO A 57 -2.16 -1.86 -14.84
N ALA A 58 -1.30 -0.98 -15.36
CA ALA A 58 -1.62 0.45 -15.52
C ALA A 58 -2.88 0.66 -16.36
N GLU A 59 -3.03 -0.11 -17.45
CA GLU A 59 -4.25 -0.14 -18.24
C GLU A 59 -5.21 -1.20 -17.68
N HIS A 60 -6.35 -0.74 -17.17
CA HIS A 60 -7.41 -1.61 -16.69
C HIS A 60 -8.78 -0.97 -16.90
N LEU A 61 -9.82 -1.80 -16.98
CA LEU A 61 -11.21 -1.37 -17.07
C LEU A 61 -11.81 -1.22 -15.68
N THR A 62 -12.40 -0.06 -15.41
CA THR A 62 -13.25 0.19 -14.24
C THR A 62 -14.69 0.30 -14.73
N ASN A 63 -15.54 -0.62 -14.32
CA ASN A 63 -16.94 -0.66 -14.74
C ASN A 63 -17.84 -0.18 -13.60
N ALA A 64 -18.71 0.79 -13.90
CA ALA A 64 -19.78 1.14 -12.99
C ALA A 64 -20.86 0.05 -13.01
N ASP A 65 -21.27 -0.40 -11.83
CA ASP A 65 -22.42 -1.29 -11.65
C ASP A 65 -23.47 -0.59 -10.78
N PRO A 66 -24.41 0.15 -11.40
CA PRO A 66 -25.46 0.84 -10.66
C PRO A 66 -26.52 -0.12 -10.11
N THR A 67 -26.54 -1.39 -10.56
CA THR A 67 -27.57 -2.37 -10.19
C THR A 67 -27.23 -3.12 -8.91
N THR A 68 -25.95 -3.25 -8.57
CA THR A 68 -25.54 -3.89 -7.33
C THR A 68 -25.91 -3.04 -6.11
N SER A 69 -26.59 -3.69 -5.16
CA SER A 69 -26.79 -3.17 -3.81
C SER A 69 -25.65 -3.61 -2.91
N LEU A 70 -25.03 -2.65 -2.20
CA LEU A 70 -24.05 -2.89 -1.15
C LEU A 70 -24.52 -2.21 0.16
N PRO A 71 -24.37 -2.86 1.32
CA PRO A 71 -23.86 -4.22 1.49
C PRO A 71 -24.80 -5.27 0.85
N ASN A 72 -24.22 -6.35 0.31
CA ASN A 72 -24.99 -7.47 -0.22
C ASN A 72 -25.42 -8.41 0.92
N ALA A 73 -26.40 -9.28 0.66
CA ALA A 73 -26.94 -10.18 1.70
C ALA A 73 -25.96 -11.27 2.13
N GLU A 74 -25.04 -11.66 1.23
CA GLU A 74 -23.98 -12.62 1.54
C GLU A 74 -22.85 -11.94 2.29
N VAL A 75 -22.36 -12.60 3.34
CA VAL A 75 -21.18 -12.19 4.11
C VAL A 75 -20.23 -13.38 4.14
N ASN A 76 -19.13 -13.25 3.40
CA ASN A 76 -18.09 -14.25 3.26
C ASN A 76 -16.72 -13.55 3.24
N PRO A 77 -16.20 -13.14 4.40
CA PRO A 77 -14.92 -12.43 4.50
C PRO A 77 -13.74 -13.24 3.96
N ASP A 78 -13.84 -14.57 4.00
CA ASP A 78 -12.83 -15.51 3.54
C ASP A 78 -12.93 -15.84 2.04
N ARG A 79 -13.81 -15.17 1.29
CA ARG A 79 -13.91 -15.34 -0.16
C ARG A 79 -12.56 -15.06 -0.81
N VAL A 80 -12.22 -15.89 -1.79
CA VAL A 80 -11.07 -15.68 -2.67
C VAL A 80 -11.59 -15.25 -4.04
N TRP A 81 -11.08 -14.13 -4.53
CA TRP A 81 -11.31 -13.61 -5.88
C TRP A 81 -10.11 -13.99 -6.74
N GLU A 82 -10.32 -14.99 -7.59
CA GLU A 82 -9.23 -15.65 -8.33
C GLU A 82 -8.20 -16.21 -7.33
N ASP A 83 -7.03 -15.57 -7.20
CA ASP A 83 -5.96 -15.98 -6.28
C ASP A 83 -5.76 -14.99 -5.13
N GLN A 84 -6.70 -14.07 -4.87
CA GLN A 84 -6.54 -13.01 -3.87
C GLN A 84 -7.69 -12.97 -2.86
N SER A 85 -7.37 -12.77 -1.60
CA SER A 85 -8.36 -12.58 -0.53
C SER A 85 -8.41 -11.11 -0.10
N PHE A 86 -9.58 -10.61 0.27
CA PHE A 86 -9.67 -9.27 0.85
C PHE A 86 -8.87 -9.22 2.17
N ILE A 87 -8.11 -8.15 2.38
CA ILE A 87 -7.44 -7.88 3.66
C ILE A 87 -7.60 -6.41 4.00
N ARG A 88 -7.85 -6.13 5.29
CA ARG A 88 -7.87 -4.80 5.87
C ARG A 88 -6.76 -4.69 6.90
N HIS A 89 -5.77 -3.86 6.61
CA HIS A 89 -4.77 -3.44 7.58
C HIS A 89 -5.31 -2.27 8.40
N ILE A 90 -5.21 -2.37 9.72
CA ILE A 90 -5.58 -1.31 10.67
C ILE A 90 -4.31 -0.80 11.33
N ALA A 91 -3.96 0.47 11.11
CA ALA A 91 -2.69 1.02 11.55
C ALA A 91 -2.52 1.01 13.08
N SER A 92 -3.61 1.19 13.84
CA SER A 92 -3.56 1.14 15.31
C SER A 92 -3.20 -0.24 15.86
N ASP A 93 -3.43 -1.29 15.09
CA ASP A 93 -3.19 -2.68 15.50
C ASP A 93 -1.84 -3.23 14.99
N ALA A 94 -1.15 -2.43 14.15
CA ALA A 94 0.09 -2.75 13.48
C ALA A 94 1.16 -3.29 14.44
N LYS A 95 1.88 -4.31 13.97
CA LYS A 95 2.99 -4.92 14.72
C LYS A 95 4.31 -4.46 14.10
N TRP A 96 4.97 -3.58 14.81
CA TRP A 96 6.25 -3.02 14.39
C TRP A 96 7.40 -3.96 14.71
N GLN A 97 8.26 -4.14 13.72
CA GLN A 97 9.48 -4.94 13.81
C GLN A 97 10.67 -4.09 13.40
N GLN A 98 11.80 -4.30 14.06
CA GLN A 98 13.03 -3.60 13.72
C GLN A 98 13.51 -3.99 12.32
N LEU A 99 13.68 -3.01 11.43
CA LEU A 99 14.24 -3.19 10.09
C LEU A 99 15.75 -2.92 10.08
N SER A 100 16.17 -1.86 10.78
CA SER A 100 17.57 -1.51 11.02
C SER A 100 17.68 -0.70 12.32
N ILE A 101 18.86 -0.22 12.69
CA ILE A 101 19.02 0.62 13.88
C ILE A 101 18.26 1.94 13.67
N GLY A 102 17.25 2.21 14.50
CA GLY A 102 16.43 3.43 14.44
C GLY A 102 15.29 3.40 13.41
N VAL A 103 15.11 2.28 12.71
CA VAL A 103 14.07 2.10 11.69
C VAL A 103 13.24 0.86 11.98
N GLU A 104 11.93 1.02 11.93
CA GLU A 104 10.95 -0.04 12.13
C GLU A 104 10.09 -0.19 10.88
N SER A 105 9.52 -1.38 10.67
CA SER A 105 8.54 -1.63 9.62
C SER A 105 7.39 -2.47 10.15
N THR A 106 6.21 -2.29 9.57
CA THR A 106 5.07 -3.18 9.79
C THR A 106 4.65 -3.84 8.48
N ASP A 107 4.26 -5.10 8.59
CA ASP A 107 3.62 -5.86 7.52
C ASP A 107 2.13 -5.51 7.46
N THR A 108 1.59 -5.40 6.24
CA THR A 108 0.15 -5.14 6.00
C THR A 108 -0.66 -6.41 5.77
N GLY A 109 0.00 -7.57 5.59
CA GLY A 109 -0.60 -8.84 5.21
C GLY A 109 -0.83 -9.00 3.71
N ILE A 110 -0.54 -7.97 2.91
CA ILE A 110 -0.85 -7.92 1.47
C ILE A 110 -0.05 -8.94 0.67
N LEU A 111 1.19 -9.25 1.08
CA LEU A 111 1.99 -10.30 0.43
C LEU A 111 1.29 -11.65 0.47
N THR A 112 0.73 -12.02 1.63
CA THR A 112 -0.01 -13.28 1.80
C THR A 112 -1.34 -13.22 1.07
N ALA A 113 -2.10 -12.13 1.23
CA ALA A 113 -3.41 -11.95 0.62
C ALA A 113 -3.37 -11.96 -0.92
N THR A 114 -2.22 -11.63 -1.51
CA THR A 114 -2.02 -11.62 -2.97
C THR A 114 -1.18 -12.79 -3.50
N GLN A 115 -0.95 -13.82 -2.69
CA GLN A 115 -0.14 -15.00 -3.05
C GLN A 115 1.25 -14.65 -3.61
N GLY A 116 1.87 -13.59 -3.06
CA GLY A 116 3.21 -13.17 -3.45
C GLY A 116 3.27 -12.15 -4.60
N LEU A 117 2.13 -11.72 -5.16
CA LEU A 117 2.10 -10.74 -6.25
C LEU A 117 2.65 -9.37 -5.81
N THR A 118 2.22 -8.87 -4.65
CA THR A 118 2.64 -7.56 -4.14
C THR A 118 2.89 -7.60 -2.64
N ASP A 119 4.00 -7.02 -2.19
CA ASP A 119 4.26 -6.71 -0.78
C ASP A 119 4.03 -5.22 -0.52
N VAL A 120 3.42 -4.88 0.61
CA VAL A 120 3.20 -3.49 1.03
C VAL A 120 3.57 -3.37 2.50
N LYS A 121 4.43 -2.42 2.82
CA LYS A 121 4.91 -2.16 4.18
C LYS A 121 4.88 -0.67 4.47
N VAL A 122 4.64 -0.34 5.73
CA VAL A 122 4.92 1.01 6.24
C VAL A 122 6.24 0.95 7.00
N ILE A 123 7.15 1.86 6.67
CA ILE A 123 8.48 1.98 7.27
C ILE A 123 8.56 3.31 7.98
N LYS A 124 9.06 3.28 9.21
CA LYS A 124 9.14 4.43 10.13
C LYS A 124 10.57 4.60 10.60
N ALA A 125 11.10 5.81 10.45
CA ALA A 125 12.35 6.22 11.06
C ALA A 125 12.07 7.12 12.27
N ASN A 126 12.74 6.87 13.40
CA ASN A 126 12.55 7.67 14.64
C ASN A 126 13.45 8.92 14.70
N GLY A 127 14.29 9.14 13.69
CA GLY A 127 15.28 10.21 13.62
C GLY A 127 16.42 9.82 12.68
N LYS A 128 17.61 10.39 12.90
CA LYS A 128 18.79 10.13 12.07
C LYS A 128 19.12 8.64 11.98
N SER A 129 18.88 8.03 10.83
CA SER A 129 18.98 6.59 10.61
C SER A 129 19.01 6.25 9.12
N SER A 130 19.26 4.99 8.79
CA SER A 130 19.16 4.52 7.41
C SER A 130 18.80 3.04 7.33
N TRP A 131 18.24 2.64 6.20
CA TRP A 131 17.99 1.25 5.86
C TRP A 131 18.30 1.01 4.39
N GLN A 132 18.64 -0.23 4.06
CA GLN A 132 19.07 -0.61 2.72
C GLN A 132 18.18 -1.71 2.17
N GLN A 133 17.86 -1.60 0.89
CA GLN A 133 17.27 -2.66 0.11
C GLN A 133 18.34 -3.30 -0.76
N SER A 134 18.48 -4.63 -0.67
CA SER A 134 19.32 -5.39 -1.60
C SER A 134 18.77 -5.32 -3.03
N THR A 135 19.57 -5.77 -4.01
CA THR A 135 19.17 -5.76 -5.41
C THR A 135 17.74 -6.27 -5.62
N ILE A 136 16.91 -5.42 -6.22
CA ILE A 136 15.52 -5.73 -6.55
C ILE A 136 15.52 -6.84 -7.60
N ARG A 137 14.80 -7.92 -7.29
CA ARG A 137 14.75 -9.12 -8.13
C ARG A 137 14.16 -8.82 -9.52
N PRO A 138 14.48 -9.62 -10.55
CA PRO A 138 13.88 -9.47 -11.88
C PRO A 138 12.35 -9.41 -11.85
N LEU A 139 11.78 -8.68 -12.82
CA LEU A 139 10.33 -8.48 -12.97
C LEU A 139 9.66 -7.87 -11.74
N THR A 140 10.41 -7.22 -10.85
CA THR A 140 9.84 -6.54 -9.67
C THR A 140 10.26 -5.09 -9.72
N PHE A 141 9.33 -4.17 -9.54
CA PHE A 141 9.66 -2.79 -9.25
C PHE A 141 9.27 -2.50 -7.82
N GLU A 142 9.97 -1.54 -7.22
CA GLU A 142 9.58 -1.01 -5.92
C GLU A 142 9.13 0.44 -6.06
N PHE A 143 8.11 0.80 -5.29
CA PHE A 143 7.55 2.13 -5.21
C PHE A 143 7.66 2.60 -3.77
N LEU A 144 8.27 3.76 -3.58
CA LEU A 144 8.33 4.45 -2.29
C LEU A 144 7.45 5.70 -2.37
N PHE A 145 6.66 5.94 -1.33
CA PHE A 145 5.90 7.17 -1.16
C PHE A 145 6.11 7.71 0.25
N VAL A 146 6.42 9.01 0.38
CA VAL A 146 6.63 9.65 1.68
C VAL A 146 5.28 10.04 2.27
N LEU A 147 4.83 9.26 3.24
CA LEU A 147 3.58 9.51 3.97
C LEU A 147 3.70 10.78 4.82
N ASP A 148 4.80 10.88 5.56
CA ASP A 148 5.13 12.01 6.45
C ASP A 148 6.65 12.19 6.59
N GLY A 149 7.09 13.42 6.91
CA GLY A 149 8.50 13.81 6.95
C GLY A 149 9.16 13.83 5.57
N ASP A 150 10.48 13.65 5.55
CA ASP A 150 11.32 13.68 4.34
C ASP A 150 12.42 12.60 4.42
N ALA A 151 12.96 12.18 3.28
CA ALA A 151 14.05 11.20 3.18
C ALA A 151 14.93 11.40 1.94
N HIS A 152 16.11 10.81 1.95
CA HIS A 152 17.04 10.78 0.81
C HIS A 152 17.23 9.34 0.34
N VAL A 153 17.03 9.08 -0.95
CA VAL A 153 17.21 7.74 -1.53
C VAL A 153 18.38 7.74 -2.47
N SER A 154 19.41 6.95 -2.16
CA SER A 154 20.56 6.72 -3.04
C SER A 154 20.38 5.38 -3.76
N THR A 155 20.25 5.42 -5.09
CA THR A 155 20.14 4.23 -5.95
C THR A 155 21.47 3.93 -6.63
N THR A 156 21.70 2.67 -6.97
CA THR A 156 22.95 2.25 -7.64
C THR A 156 23.13 2.79 -9.05
N GLN A 157 22.04 3.09 -9.77
CA GLN A 157 22.12 3.47 -11.19
C GLN A 157 21.73 4.91 -11.47
N ASP A 158 20.91 5.55 -10.61
CA ASP A 158 20.35 6.88 -10.87
C ASP A 158 20.75 7.94 -9.82
N GLY A 159 21.66 7.61 -8.91
CA GLY A 159 22.24 8.55 -7.94
C GLY A 159 21.32 8.83 -6.75
N GLU A 160 21.37 10.06 -6.23
CA GLU A 160 20.62 10.46 -5.04
C GLU A 160 19.36 11.26 -5.41
N HIS A 161 18.26 10.93 -4.73
CA HIS A 161 16.97 11.58 -4.89
C HIS A 161 16.46 12.05 -3.53
N ALA A 162 16.21 13.35 -3.39
CA ALA A 162 15.51 13.89 -2.23
C ALA A 162 14.01 13.63 -2.39
N LEU A 163 13.37 13.05 -1.37
CA LEU A 163 11.94 12.82 -1.31
C LEU A 163 11.37 13.63 -0.16
N VAL A 164 10.46 14.54 -0.49
CA VAL A 164 9.73 15.32 0.50
C VAL A 164 8.35 14.72 0.76
N ASN A 165 7.69 15.15 1.84
CA ASN A 165 6.30 14.79 2.15
C ASN A 165 5.40 14.79 0.89
N GLY A 166 4.75 13.66 0.60
CA GLY A 166 3.88 13.47 -0.56
C GLY A 166 4.58 13.13 -1.88
N SER A 167 5.91 13.03 -1.89
CA SER A 167 6.68 12.62 -3.06
C SER A 167 6.76 11.10 -3.19
N SER A 168 7.00 10.62 -4.40
CA SER A 168 7.20 9.20 -4.69
C SER A 168 8.41 8.92 -5.56
N LEU A 169 8.94 7.70 -5.46
CA LEU A 169 10.03 7.20 -6.30
C LEU A 169 9.71 5.77 -6.75
N VAL A 170 9.85 5.51 -8.05
CA VAL A 170 9.81 4.15 -8.62
C VAL A 170 11.24 3.70 -8.87
N ILE A 171 11.57 2.49 -8.43
CA ILE A 171 12.91 1.93 -8.53
C ILE A 171 12.82 0.62 -9.34
N PRO A 172 13.47 0.53 -10.51
CA PRO A 172 13.33 -0.61 -11.41
C PRO A 172 14.12 -1.84 -10.93
N PRO A 173 13.80 -3.04 -11.46
CA PRO A 173 14.54 -4.26 -11.15
C PRO A 173 16.04 -4.12 -11.45
N GLY A 174 16.88 -4.80 -10.67
CA GLY A 174 18.33 -4.77 -10.81
C GLY A 174 19.01 -3.63 -10.06
N ASN A 175 18.28 -2.64 -9.55
CA ASN A 175 18.81 -1.63 -8.64
C ASN A 175 18.86 -2.13 -7.20
N SER A 176 19.83 -1.65 -6.43
CA SER A 176 19.74 -1.59 -4.97
C SER A 176 19.70 -0.14 -4.53
N TYR A 177 19.20 0.12 -3.33
CA TYR A 177 19.10 1.48 -2.82
C TYR A 177 19.22 1.56 -1.30
N THR A 178 19.64 2.72 -0.81
CA THR A 178 19.65 3.07 0.62
C THR A 178 18.74 4.25 0.83
N VAL A 179 17.91 4.19 1.87
CA VAL A 179 17.10 5.31 2.32
C VAL A 179 17.71 5.87 3.59
N ASN A 180 18.09 7.15 3.54
CA ASN A 180 18.64 7.91 4.64
C ASN A 180 17.58 8.86 5.18
N HIS A 181 17.50 8.94 6.50
CA HIS A 181 16.59 9.80 7.24
C HIS A 181 17.44 10.71 8.12
N ASP A 182 17.22 12.02 8.02
CA ASP A 182 17.83 12.97 8.96
C ASP A 182 16.94 13.21 10.19
N ASN A 183 15.63 13.11 10.00
CA ASN A 183 14.58 13.32 11.00
C ASN A 183 13.61 12.14 11.02
N GLN A 184 12.52 12.27 11.79
CA GLN A 184 11.40 11.33 11.73
C GLN A 184 10.73 11.37 10.36
N SER A 185 10.39 10.19 9.84
CA SER A 185 9.68 10.06 8.57
C SER A 185 8.90 8.74 8.52
N HIS A 186 7.86 8.71 7.70
CA HIS A 186 7.08 7.53 7.38
C HIS A 186 7.04 7.33 5.86
N ILE A 187 7.37 6.12 5.41
CA ILE A 187 7.39 5.74 4.00
C ILE A 187 6.48 4.54 3.79
N LEU A 188 5.58 4.65 2.82
CA LEU A 188 4.89 3.51 2.23
C LEU A 188 5.82 2.88 1.20
N LYS A 189 6.17 1.62 1.40
CA LYS A 189 6.94 0.81 0.47
C LYS A 189 6.03 -0.23 -0.17
N LEU A 190 6.01 -0.29 -1.49
CA LEU A 190 5.35 -1.33 -2.26
C LEU A 190 6.38 -2.05 -3.16
N SER A 191 6.33 -3.38 -3.18
CA SER A 191 7.14 -4.22 -4.06
C SER A 191 6.21 -5.08 -4.90
N LEU A 192 6.06 -4.76 -6.18
CA LEU A 192 5.12 -5.45 -7.08
C LEU A 192 5.86 -6.30 -8.09
N HIS A 193 5.47 -7.57 -8.19
CA HIS A 193 5.96 -8.50 -9.18
C HIS A 193 5.12 -8.42 -10.45
N ALA A 194 5.72 -7.95 -11.55
CA ALA A 194 5.09 -7.92 -12.84
C ALA A 194 4.86 -9.35 -13.36
N VAL A 195 3.61 -9.66 -13.68
CA VAL A 195 3.21 -10.88 -14.37
C VAL A 195 3.09 -10.56 -15.86
N LYS A 196 3.60 -11.46 -16.71
CA LYS A 196 3.50 -11.34 -18.17
C LYS A 196 2.12 -11.69 -18.68
#